data_AF-A0A0A8E2Q3-F1
#
_entry.id   AF-A0A0A8E2Q3-F1
#
_cell.length_a   1.000
_cell.length_b   1.000
_cell.length_c   1.000
_cell.angle_alpha   90.00
_cell.angle_beta   90.00
_cell.angle_gamma   90.00
#
_symmetry.space_group_name_H-M   'P 1'
#
loop_
_entity.id
_entity.type
_entity.pdbx_description
1 polymer ?
#
loop_
_entity_poly.entity_id
_entity_poly.type
_entity_poly.pdbx_seq_one_letter_code
_entity_poly.pdbx_strand_id
1 'polypeptide(L)'
;MKLKKLLLATILAIPAMGYCGLLDWLTGYPEVKAKIEKRLEEKYQGDKFEVWDVSYSSNLGGYNFKAKDLSYKDLESGGSYYEKSNKVVDNFGNAKQAMDWKALFRSYVDAVSTNNVIRASIDGANPVDGEYQKPISEMRKTLAVLFNNSIPMKEKIKQRHEYIRVYNTIYVDAPKTPQGMLKVLEMIENINNYFRSLHLYSYELEVAVYDLPKGLTFDKYIDEAVDKNIDYNWSDFENDGDIQKYAWGWLRIYGCEKNSIEKYCKTYFGIKDEQKRQNAIFRYSTADRIHSLADIAREFHLFKNYGKPTVPYWRKQDNPDDLVWIAVRREYIPLIDTQLYKQVLQLDNK
;
A
#
# COMPACT_ATOMS: atom_id res chain seq x y z
N MET A 1 -17.60 -36.06 -33.24
CA MET A 1 -19.05 -35.79 -33.08
C MET A 1 -19.46 -35.19 -31.71
N LYS A 2 -18.65 -35.33 -30.64
CA LYS A 2 -18.95 -34.75 -29.30
C LYS A 2 -18.63 -33.24 -29.16
N LEU A 3 -17.61 -32.73 -29.87
CA LEU A 3 -17.22 -31.30 -29.84
C LEU A 3 -18.29 -30.37 -30.45
N LYS A 4 -18.94 -30.80 -31.55
CA LYS A 4 -20.03 -30.05 -32.20
C LYS A 4 -21.29 -29.94 -31.34
N LYS A 5 -21.57 -30.96 -30.52
CA LYS A 5 -22.72 -30.96 -29.59
C LYS A 5 -22.46 -30.09 -28.35
N LEU A 6 -21.20 -29.99 -27.90
CA LEU A 6 -20.82 -29.08 -26.82
C LEU A 6 -20.94 -27.61 -27.25
N LEU A 7 -20.40 -27.26 -28.43
CA LEU A 7 -20.53 -25.92 -29.03
C LEU A 7 -22.01 -25.53 -29.25
N LEU A 8 -22.85 -26.45 -29.74
CA LEU A 8 -24.27 -26.17 -29.91
C LEU A 8 -25.00 -25.98 -28.57
N ALA A 9 -24.63 -26.74 -27.53
CA ALA A 9 -25.21 -26.62 -26.20
C ALA A 9 -24.81 -25.30 -25.51
N THR A 10 -23.58 -24.81 -25.72
CA THR A 10 -23.17 -23.48 -25.24
C THR A 10 -23.88 -22.35 -25.99
N ILE A 11 -24.14 -22.51 -27.29
CA ILE A 11 -24.88 -21.53 -28.10
C ILE A 11 -26.37 -21.49 -27.71
N LEU A 12 -26.96 -22.64 -27.36
CA LEU A 12 -28.38 -22.74 -26.97
C LEU A 12 -28.66 -22.39 -25.49
N ALA A 13 -27.62 -22.34 -24.63
CA ALA A 13 -27.76 -21.99 -23.22
C ALA A 13 -27.62 -20.48 -22.92
N ILE A 14 -27.46 -19.63 -23.96
CA ILE A 14 -27.37 -18.17 -23.80
C ILE A 14 -28.59 -17.49 -24.44
N PRO A 15 -29.79 -17.54 -23.84
CA PRO A 15 -30.89 -16.66 -24.25
C PRO A 15 -30.77 -15.24 -23.67
N ALA A 16 -29.71 -14.93 -22.90
CA ALA A 16 -29.58 -13.65 -22.19
C ALA A 16 -28.51 -12.69 -22.74
N MET A 17 -27.66 -13.12 -23.68
CA MET A 17 -26.71 -12.23 -24.36
C MET A 17 -27.05 -12.24 -25.86
N GLY A 18 -27.58 -11.13 -26.37
CA GLY A 18 -27.87 -11.00 -27.81
C GLY A 18 -26.64 -11.28 -28.67
N TYR A 19 -26.84 -11.57 -29.95
CA TYR A 19 -25.79 -11.93 -30.93
C TYR A 19 -24.55 -11.02 -30.90
N CYS A 20 -24.74 -9.71 -30.67
CA CYS A 20 -23.65 -8.74 -30.49
C CYS A 20 -22.81 -9.01 -29.22
N GLY A 21 -23.44 -9.32 -28.09
CA GLY A 21 -22.73 -9.60 -26.83
C GLY A 21 -21.91 -10.89 -26.85
N LEU A 22 -22.31 -11.90 -27.64
CA LEU A 22 -21.52 -13.13 -27.81
C LEU A 22 -20.28 -12.87 -28.69
N LEU A 23 -20.43 -12.10 -29.79
CA LEU A 23 -19.30 -11.73 -30.64
C LEU A 23 -18.34 -10.78 -29.93
N ASP A 24 -18.83 -9.82 -29.16
CA ASP A 24 -18.01 -8.93 -28.35
C ASP A 24 -17.25 -9.71 -27.28
N TRP A 25 -17.88 -10.67 -26.61
CA TRP A 25 -17.19 -11.56 -25.66
C TRP A 25 -16.12 -12.42 -26.34
N LEU A 26 -16.42 -13.00 -27.52
CA LEU A 26 -15.47 -13.84 -28.28
C LEU A 26 -14.30 -13.04 -28.87
N THR A 27 -14.49 -11.76 -29.16
CA THR A 27 -13.46 -10.86 -29.73
C THR A 27 -12.77 -10.01 -28.67
N GLY A 28 -13.17 -10.12 -27.40
CA GLY A 28 -12.57 -9.39 -26.29
C GLY A 28 -12.97 -7.90 -26.21
N TYR A 29 -14.18 -7.57 -26.66
CA TYR A 29 -14.82 -6.26 -26.59
C TYR A 29 -14.00 -5.11 -27.24
N PRO A 30 -13.60 -5.22 -28.53
CA PRO A 30 -12.68 -4.27 -29.17
C PRO A 30 -13.18 -2.82 -29.17
N GLU A 31 -14.47 -2.58 -29.38
CA GLU A 31 -15.04 -1.22 -29.33
C GLU A 31 -15.03 -0.63 -27.91
N VAL A 32 -15.27 -1.48 -26.89
CA VAL A 32 -15.24 -1.06 -25.49
C VAL A 32 -13.81 -0.72 -25.08
N LYS A 33 -12.82 -1.52 -25.50
CA LYS A 33 -11.39 -1.24 -25.30
C LYS A 33 -11.01 0.14 -25.83
N ALA A 34 -11.32 0.44 -27.09
CA ALA A 34 -11.02 1.74 -27.69
C ALA A 34 -11.72 2.92 -26.97
N LYS A 35 -12.97 2.72 -26.50
CA LYS A 35 -13.68 3.73 -25.67
C LYS A 35 -12.95 3.96 -24.34
N ILE A 36 -12.50 2.90 -23.68
CA ILE A 36 -11.77 2.99 -22.40
C ILE A 36 -10.42 3.70 -22.61
N GLU A 37 -9.64 3.28 -23.62
CA GLU A 37 -8.34 3.89 -23.95
C GLU A 37 -8.46 5.38 -24.20
N LYS A 38 -9.41 5.79 -25.06
CA LYS A 38 -9.67 7.21 -25.34
C LYS A 38 -10.03 7.98 -24.07
N ARG A 39 -10.84 7.40 -23.19
CA ARG A 39 -11.24 8.05 -21.93
C ARG A 39 -10.08 8.17 -20.94
N LEU A 40 -9.21 7.17 -20.87
CA LEU A 40 -7.99 7.23 -20.08
C LEU A 40 -7.04 8.30 -20.63
N GLU A 41 -6.85 8.35 -21.95
CA GLU A 41 -6.03 9.38 -22.62
C GLU A 41 -6.55 10.80 -22.34
N GLU A 42 -7.86 11.02 -22.47
CA GLU A 42 -8.49 12.31 -22.14
C GLU A 42 -8.30 12.67 -20.65
N LYS A 43 -8.44 11.70 -19.74
CA LYS A 43 -8.31 11.91 -18.29
C LYS A 43 -6.87 12.21 -17.87
N TYR A 44 -5.90 11.57 -18.51
CA TYR A 44 -4.47 11.69 -18.21
C TYR A 44 -3.72 12.52 -19.26
N GLN A 45 -4.39 13.54 -19.81
CA GLN A 45 -3.74 14.63 -20.57
C GLN A 45 -2.92 14.17 -21.80
N GLY A 46 -3.35 13.09 -22.46
CA GLY A 46 -2.70 12.58 -23.66
C GLY A 46 -1.82 11.35 -23.44
N ASP A 47 -1.68 10.87 -22.20
CA ASP A 47 -1.00 9.59 -21.90
C ASP A 47 -1.64 8.45 -22.70
N LYS A 48 -0.81 7.54 -23.22
CA LYS A 48 -1.24 6.43 -24.08
C LYS A 48 -1.47 5.18 -23.27
N PHE A 49 -2.61 4.54 -23.52
CA PHE A 49 -3.03 3.33 -22.81
C PHE A 49 -3.28 2.18 -23.77
N GLU A 50 -2.97 0.97 -23.31
CA GLU A 50 -3.36 -0.29 -23.95
C GLU A 50 -4.26 -1.08 -23.02
N VAL A 51 -5.50 -1.36 -23.43
CA VAL A 51 -6.44 -2.18 -22.66
C VAL A 51 -6.39 -3.62 -23.15
N TRP A 52 -5.84 -4.53 -22.34
CA TRP A 52 -5.65 -5.93 -22.76
C TRP A 52 -6.76 -6.87 -22.26
N ASP A 53 -7.38 -6.58 -21.11
CA ASP A 53 -8.42 -7.42 -20.49
C ASP A 53 -9.69 -6.61 -20.22
N VAL A 54 -10.84 -7.14 -20.64
CA VAL A 54 -12.17 -6.53 -20.46
C VAL A 54 -13.19 -7.62 -20.15
N SER A 55 -13.97 -7.40 -19.09
CA SER A 55 -15.06 -8.29 -18.70
C SER A 55 -16.31 -7.49 -18.35
N TYR A 56 -17.47 -7.94 -18.85
CA TYR A 56 -18.74 -7.33 -18.49
C TYR A 56 -19.14 -7.72 -17.05
N SER A 57 -19.60 -6.75 -16.26
CA SER A 57 -20.16 -6.94 -14.93
C SER A 57 -21.61 -6.48 -14.90
N SER A 58 -22.53 -7.44 -14.85
CA SER A 58 -23.96 -7.18 -14.73
C SER A 58 -24.31 -6.40 -13.45
N ASN A 59 -23.59 -6.66 -12.36
CA ASN A 59 -23.76 -5.96 -11.08
C ASN A 59 -23.40 -4.48 -11.17
N LEU A 60 -22.38 -4.14 -11.97
CA LEU A 60 -21.97 -2.74 -12.18
C LEU A 60 -22.74 -2.07 -13.32
N GLY A 61 -23.43 -2.83 -14.18
CA GLY A 61 -24.00 -2.33 -15.42
C GLY A 61 -22.93 -1.75 -16.36
N GLY A 62 -21.74 -2.32 -16.34
CA GLY A 62 -20.55 -1.80 -17.03
C GLY A 62 -19.47 -2.88 -17.20
N TYR A 63 -18.23 -2.45 -17.48
CA TYR A 63 -17.12 -3.34 -17.79
C TYR A 63 -15.99 -3.14 -16.80
N ASN A 64 -15.42 -4.22 -16.28
CA ASN A 64 -14.11 -4.17 -15.62
C ASN A 64 -13.02 -4.31 -16.67
N PHE A 65 -11.88 -3.66 -16.44
CA PHE A 65 -10.76 -3.73 -17.37
C PHE A 65 -9.41 -3.75 -16.65
N LYS A 66 -8.40 -4.27 -17.35
CA LYS A 66 -6.98 -4.05 -17.04
C LYS A 66 -6.32 -3.33 -18.21
N ALA A 67 -5.46 -2.37 -17.89
CA ALA A 67 -4.83 -1.51 -18.88
C ALA A 67 -3.39 -1.15 -18.48
N LYS A 68 -2.58 -0.82 -19.49
CA LYS A 68 -1.16 -0.45 -19.37
C LYS A 68 -1.05 1.00 -19.75
N ASP A 69 -0.37 1.80 -18.94
CA ASP A 69 0.05 3.12 -19.32
C ASP A 69 1.42 3.05 -20.01
N LEU A 70 1.41 3.16 -21.33
CA LEU A 70 2.60 3.11 -22.17
C LEU A 70 3.45 4.38 -22.05
N SER A 71 2.85 5.48 -21.59
CA SER A 71 3.54 6.75 -21.37
C SER A 71 4.24 6.83 -20.01
N TYR A 72 3.90 5.93 -19.09
CA TYR A 72 4.38 5.99 -17.71
C TYR A 72 4.90 4.64 -17.21
N LYS A 73 6.12 4.29 -17.64
CA LYS A 73 6.90 3.12 -17.18
C LYS A 73 6.14 1.79 -17.25
N ASP A 74 5.32 1.61 -18.29
CA ASP A 74 4.50 0.41 -18.48
C ASP A 74 3.62 0.08 -17.26
N LEU A 75 3.15 1.11 -16.55
CA LEU A 75 2.37 0.95 -15.34
C LEU A 75 1.08 0.19 -15.65
N GLU A 76 0.88 -0.93 -14.96
CA GLU A 76 -0.32 -1.75 -15.08
C GLU A 76 -1.32 -1.41 -13.98
N SER A 77 -2.59 -1.20 -14.36
CA SER A 77 -3.67 -0.98 -13.42
C SER A 77 -5.01 -1.46 -13.99
N GLY A 78 -6.06 -1.35 -13.18
CA GLY A 78 -7.40 -1.72 -13.57
C GLY A 78 -8.43 -0.67 -13.18
N GLY A 79 -9.65 -0.92 -13.63
CA GLY A 79 -10.77 -0.05 -13.33
C GLY A 79 -12.09 -0.61 -13.83
N SER A 80 -13.10 0.25 -13.76
CA SER A 80 -14.43 -0.01 -14.28
C SER A 80 -14.86 1.10 -15.23
N TYR A 81 -15.49 0.71 -16.34
CA TYR A 81 -16.09 1.57 -17.34
C TYR A 81 -17.62 1.44 -17.32
N TYR A 82 -18.28 2.55 -17.03
CA TYR A 82 -19.74 2.63 -16.98
C TYR A 82 -20.25 3.20 -18.31
N GLU A 83 -20.63 2.33 -19.22
CA GLU A 83 -20.99 2.68 -20.60
C GLU A 83 -22.13 3.70 -20.68
N LYS A 84 -23.21 3.52 -19.89
CA LYS A 84 -24.39 4.42 -19.89
C LYS A 84 -24.03 5.87 -19.56
N SER A 85 -23.13 6.07 -18.60
CA SER A 85 -22.64 7.39 -18.20
C SER A 85 -21.34 7.80 -18.91
N ASN A 86 -20.80 6.92 -19.76
CA ASN A 86 -19.52 7.04 -20.41
C ASN A 86 -18.37 7.49 -19.47
N LYS A 87 -18.28 6.82 -18.31
CA LYS A 87 -17.37 7.19 -17.22
C LYS A 87 -16.37 6.07 -16.93
N VAL A 88 -15.09 6.41 -16.84
CA VAL A 88 -14.02 5.52 -16.35
C VAL A 88 -13.70 5.85 -14.89
N VAL A 89 -13.69 4.82 -14.05
CA VAL A 89 -13.16 4.84 -12.69
C VAL A 89 -11.97 3.88 -12.68
N ASP A 90 -10.79 4.39 -12.37
CA ASP A 90 -9.53 3.64 -12.48
C ASP A 90 -8.60 4.02 -11.34
N ASN A 91 -7.49 3.28 -11.22
CA ASN A 91 -6.50 3.47 -10.16
C ASN A 91 -5.14 4.03 -10.65
N PHE A 92 -5.04 4.50 -11.89
CA PHE A 92 -3.76 5.00 -12.44
C PHE A 92 -3.24 6.23 -11.70
N GLY A 93 -4.10 7.21 -11.38
CA GLY A 93 -3.70 8.41 -10.66
C GLY A 93 -3.05 8.10 -9.30
N ASN A 94 -3.66 7.18 -8.53
CA ASN A 94 -3.09 6.69 -7.28
C ASN A 94 -1.80 5.91 -7.47
N ALA A 95 -1.71 5.08 -8.52
CA ALA A 95 -0.53 4.28 -8.79
C ALA A 95 0.67 5.13 -9.24
N LYS A 96 0.44 6.15 -10.09
CA LYS A 96 1.47 7.11 -10.52
C LYS A 96 2.03 7.90 -9.33
N GLN A 97 1.17 8.50 -8.51
CA GLN A 97 1.63 9.27 -7.35
C GLN A 97 2.35 8.38 -6.34
N ALA A 98 1.90 7.13 -6.13
CA ALA A 98 2.57 6.17 -5.25
C ALA A 98 3.97 5.84 -5.76
N MET A 99 4.14 5.68 -7.08
CA MET A 99 5.42 5.41 -7.71
C MET A 99 6.39 6.61 -7.60
N ASP A 100 5.91 7.82 -7.90
CA ASP A 100 6.70 9.04 -7.75
C ASP A 100 7.10 9.30 -6.30
N TRP A 101 6.17 9.07 -5.35
CA TRP A 101 6.43 9.20 -3.93
C TRP A 101 7.47 8.18 -3.44
N LYS A 102 7.30 6.90 -3.80
CA LYS A 102 8.27 5.82 -3.55
C LYS A 102 9.67 6.19 -4.05
N ALA A 103 9.77 6.79 -5.23
CA ALA A 103 11.06 7.14 -5.83
C ALA A 103 11.89 8.11 -4.97
N LEU A 104 11.26 8.94 -4.13
CA LEU A 104 11.96 9.93 -3.30
C LEU A 104 12.80 9.31 -2.18
N PHE A 105 12.43 8.13 -1.70
CA PHE A 105 13.11 7.46 -0.58
C PHE A 105 13.63 6.06 -0.93
N ARG A 106 13.47 5.63 -2.19
CA ARG A 106 13.90 4.32 -2.68
C ARG A 106 15.39 4.04 -2.45
N SER A 107 16.24 5.05 -2.63
CA SER A 107 17.69 4.92 -2.44
C SER A 107 18.09 4.51 -1.02
N TYR A 108 17.36 4.98 0.00
CA TYR A 108 17.61 4.58 1.39
C TYR A 108 17.30 3.09 1.61
N VAL A 109 16.25 2.57 0.96
CA VAL A 109 15.87 1.15 1.05
C VAL A 109 16.85 0.27 0.28
N ASP A 110 17.19 0.67 -0.95
CA ASP A 110 18.11 -0.10 -1.79
C ASP A 110 19.54 -0.15 -1.23
N ALA A 111 19.92 0.79 -0.37
CA ALA A 111 21.18 0.76 0.37
C ALA A 111 21.26 -0.40 1.40
N VAL A 112 20.10 -0.87 1.89
CA VAL A 112 20.02 -2.07 2.75
C VAL A 112 20.01 -3.31 1.88
N SER A 113 19.06 -3.39 0.94
CA SER A 113 18.90 -4.52 0.04
C SER A 113 18.03 -4.16 -1.15
N THR A 114 18.40 -4.61 -2.35
CA THR A 114 17.58 -4.51 -3.56
C THR A 114 16.43 -5.53 -3.58
N ASN A 115 16.47 -6.55 -2.71
CA ASN A 115 15.38 -7.47 -2.46
C ASN A 115 14.43 -6.86 -1.43
N ASN A 116 13.53 -6.00 -1.90
CA ASN A 116 12.59 -5.26 -1.05
C ASN A 116 11.26 -5.01 -1.75
N VAL A 117 10.22 -4.84 -0.94
CA VAL A 117 8.91 -4.34 -1.37
C VAL A 117 8.62 -3.05 -0.61
N ILE A 118 8.19 -2.04 -1.35
CA ILE A 118 7.75 -0.76 -0.78
C ILE A 118 6.31 -0.53 -1.20
N ARG A 119 5.40 -0.58 -0.23
CA ARG A 119 4.02 -0.14 -0.37
C ARG A 119 3.95 1.32 0.05
N ALA A 120 3.98 2.20 -0.93
CA ALA A 120 3.94 3.63 -0.70
C ALA A 120 2.52 4.14 -0.99
N SER A 121 1.96 4.92 -0.07
CA SER A 121 0.68 5.60 -0.23
C SER A 121 0.85 7.07 0.14
N ILE A 122 0.27 7.93 -0.70
CA ILE A 122 0.21 9.37 -0.50
C ILE A 122 -1.22 9.81 -0.83
N ASP A 123 -1.83 10.60 0.04
CA ASP A 123 -3.24 10.99 -0.09
C ASP A 123 -3.47 12.38 0.54
N GLY A 124 -4.62 12.99 0.26
CA GLY A 124 -5.11 14.17 0.96
C GLY A 124 -5.71 13.83 2.33
N ALA A 125 -5.69 14.80 3.23
CA ALA A 125 -6.37 14.76 4.51
C ALA A 125 -7.30 15.97 4.66
N ASN A 126 -8.39 15.80 5.42
CA ASN A 126 -9.23 16.90 5.86
C ASN A 126 -8.90 17.25 7.32
N PRO A 127 -8.99 18.53 7.70
CA PRO A 127 -9.00 18.91 9.10
C PRO A 127 -10.18 18.28 9.86
N VAL A 128 -9.95 17.88 11.12
CA VAL A 128 -10.92 17.23 12.01
C VAL A 128 -12.15 18.08 12.37
N ASP A 129 -12.16 19.42 12.20
CA ASP A 129 -13.33 20.28 12.56
C ASP A 129 -14.43 20.28 11.48
N GLY A 130 -14.83 19.11 11.00
CA GLY A 130 -16.09 18.98 10.24
C GLY A 130 -16.09 19.54 8.81
N GLU A 131 -14.93 19.88 8.23
CA GLU A 131 -14.85 20.35 6.83
C GLU A 131 -15.21 19.27 5.78
N TYR A 132 -15.44 18.03 6.21
CA TYR A 132 -16.00 16.97 5.38
C TYR A 132 -17.31 17.36 4.68
N GLN A 133 -18.04 18.35 5.21
CA GLN A 133 -19.32 18.83 4.67
C GLN A 133 -19.17 19.93 3.60
N LYS A 134 -17.97 20.48 3.35
CA LYS A 134 -17.77 21.52 2.32
C LYS A 134 -17.73 20.90 0.91
N PRO A 135 -18.32 21.55 -0.13
CA PRO A 135 -18.38 21.01 -1.50
C PRO A 135 -17.01 20.68 -2.11
N ILE A 136 -15.97 21.43 -1.72
CA ILE A 136 -14.58 21.20 -2.08
C ILE A 136 -13.76 21.13 -0.78
N SER A 137 -13.57 19.91 -0.30
CA SER A 137 -12.74 19.63 0.87
C SER A 137 -11.25 19.78 0.56
N GLU A 138 -10.43 20.07 1.56
CA GLU A 138 -8.98 20.19 1.40
C GLU A 138 -8.34 18.92 0.82
N MET A 139 -8.84 17.75 1.22
CA MET A 139 -8.49 16.46 0.63
C MET A 139 -8.70 16.45 -0.88
N ARG A 140 -9.85 16.90 -1.40
CA ARG A 140 -10.11 16.92 -2.85
C ARG A 140 -9.16 17.85 -3.59
N LYS A 141 -8.89 19.03 -3.02
CA LYS A 141 -7.90 19.94 -3.60
C LYS A 141 -6.52 19.29 -3.61
N THR A 142 -6.13 18.58 -2.54
CA THR A 142 -4.81 17.94 -2.43
C THR A 142 -4.69 16.84 -3.47
N LEU A 143 -5.72 15.99 -3.62
CA LEU A 143 -5.79 14.98 -4.65
C LEU A 143 -5.68 15.56 -6.07
N ALA A 144 -6.30 16.70 -6.34
CA ALA A 144 -6.18 17.37 -7.64
C ALA A 144 -4.73 17.79 -7.96
N VAL A 145 -3.96 18.23 -6.95
CA VAL A 145 -2.52 18.52 -7.11
C VAL A 145 -1.71 17.23 -7.24
N LEU A 146 -2.00 16.22 -6.42
CA LEU A 146 -1.28 14.94 -6.44
C LEU A 146 -1.43 14.21 -7.78
N PHE A 147 -2.63 14.22 -8.37
CA PHE A 147 -2.94 13.61 -9.66
C PHE A 147 -2.52 14.45 -10.88
N ASN A 148 -1.96 15.65 -10.68
CA ASN A 148 -1.41 16.42 -11.78
C ASN A 148 -0.02 15.89 -12.16
N ASN A 149 0.07 15.15 -13.27
CA ASN A 149 1.31 14.53 -13.73
C ASN A 149 2.31 15.53 -14.32
N SER A 150 1.90 16.76 -14.66
CA SER A 150 2.80 17.79 -15.18
C SER A 150 3.66 18.45 -14.09
N ILE A 151 3.37 18.19 -12.81
CA ILE A 151 4.10 18.77 -11.67
C ILE A 151 4.98 17.68 -11.05
N PRO A 152 6.27 17.92 -10.77
CA PRO A 152 7.10 16.94 -10.04
C PRO A 152 6.64 16.75 -8.59
N MET A 153 6.79 15.54 -8.04
CA MET A 153 6.31 15.21 -6.68
C MET A 153 6.81 16.15 -5.58
N LYS A 154 8.09 16.58 -5.64
CA LYS A 154 8.64 17.56 -4.67
C LYS A 154 7.86 18.88 -4.66
N GLU A 155 7.45 19.36 -5.83
CA GLU A 155 6.64 20.58 -5.95
C GLU A 155 5.19 20.34 -5.50
N LYS A 156 4.62 19.15 -5.77
CA LYS A 156 3.30 18.76 -5.23
C LYS A 156 3.28 18.81 -3.70
N ILE A 157 4.32 18.27 -3.06
CA ILE A 157 4.49 18.29 -1.60
C ILE A 157 4.61 19.72 -1.11
N LYS A 158 5.49 20.53 -1.71
CA LYS A 158 5.67 21.95 -1.32
C LYS A 158 4.36 22.74 -1.37
N GLN A 159 3.50 22.48 -2.34
CA GLN A 159 2.22 23.18 -2.45
C GLN A 159 1.23 22.80 -1.34
N ARG A 160 1.20 21.53 -0.89
CA ARG A 160 0.10 20.99 -0.09
C ARG A 160 0.51 20.12 1.10
N HIS A 161 1.77 20.16 1.55
CA HIS A 161 2.30 19.30 2.62
C HIS A 161 1.43 19.29 3.88
N GLU A 162 0.87 20.44 4.28
CA GLU A 162 -0.02 20.58 5.43
C GLU A 162 -1.33 19.77 5.36
N TYR A 163 -1.66 19.23 4.19
CA TYR A 163 -2.85 18.41 3.93
C TYR A 163 -2.50 17.07 3.29
N ILE A 164 -1.23 16.71 3.23
CA ILE A 164 -0.77 15.42 2.69
C ILE A 164 -0.57 14.46 3.85
N ARG A 165 -1.21 13.30 3.76
CA ARG A 165 -0.92 12.16 4.61
C ARG A 165 -0.26 11.05 3.80
N VAL A 166 0.67 10.34 4.41
CA VAL A 166 1.35 9.21 3.77
C VAL A 166 1.32 7.98 4.66
N TYR A 167 1.23 6.81 4.03
CA TYR A 167 1.31 5.52 4.70
C TYR A 167 2.30 4.67 3.92
N ASN A 168 3.40 4.29 4.55
CA ASN A 168 4.48 3.56 3.89
C ASN A 168 4.80 2.30 4.66
N THR A 169 4.69 1.15 4.00
CA THR A 169 5.14 -0.13 4.54
C THR A 169 6.29 -0.65 3.70
N ILE A 170 7.42 -0.95 4.35
CA ILE A 170 8.64 -1.43 3.72
C ILE A 170 8.91 -2.84 4.23
N TYR A 171 8.97 -3.79 3.31
CA TYR A 171 9.48 -5.13 3.55
C TYR A 171 10.87 -5.21 2.96
N VAL A 172 11.88 -5.49 3.78
CA VAL A 172 13.28 -5.50 3.33
C VAL A 172 13.98 -6.77 3.81
N ASP A 173 14.75 -7.37 2.91
CA ASP A 173 15.59 -8.53 3.20
C ASP A 173 16.93 -8.06 3.76
N ALA A 174 17.22 -8.38 5.01
CA ALA A 174 18.49 -8.12 5.67
C ALA A 174 18.79 -9.22 6.68
N PRO A 175 20.00 -9.80 6.68
CA PRO A 175 20.34 -10.90 7.58
C PRO A 175 20.29 -10.42 9.03
N LYS A 176 19.85 -11.30 9.95
CA LYS A 176 19.77 -11.02 11.39
C LYS A 176 21.16 -10.99 12.04
N THR A 177 21.95 -10.00 11.68
CA THR A 177 23.33 -9.75 12.14
C THR A 177 23.48 -8.32 12.63
N PRO A 178 24.51 -7.99 13.42
CA PRO A 178 24.74 -6.62 13.87
C PRO A 178 24.87 -5.61 12.72
N GLN A 179 25.57 -5.97 11.64
CA GLN A 179 25.73 -5.13 10.45
C GLN A 179 24.41 -4.96 9.69
N GLY A 180 23.64 -6.04 9.53
CA GLY A 180 22.32 -5.98 8.89
C GLY A 180 21.36 -5.09 9.69
N MET A 181 21.36 -5.22 11.02
CA MET A 181 20.58 -4.37 11.91
C MET A 181 20.98 -2.90 11.81
N LEU A 182 22.28 -2.58 11.85
CA LEU A 182 22.76 -1.19 11.77
C LEU A 182 22.23 -0.52 10.48
N LYS A 183 22.39 -1.17 9.32
CA LYS A 183 21.88 -0.66 8.04
C LYS A 183 20.37 -0.41 8.05
N VAL A 184 19.60 -1.30 8.67
CA VAL A 184 18.15 -1.14 8.80
C VAL A 184 17.81 0.05 9.68
N LEU A 185 18.48 0.22 10.82
CA LEU A 185 18.25 1.36 11.71
C LEU A 185 18.61 2.68 11.03
N GLU A 186 19.73 2.74 10.31
CA GLU A 186 20.14 3.91 9.50
C GLU A 186 19.12 4.21 8.39
N MET A 187 18.61 3.19 7.69
CA MET A 187 17.55 3.36 6.70
C MET A 187 16.30 4.00 7.32
N ILE A 188 15.86 3.46 8.47
CA ILE A 188 14.69 3.98 9.19
C ILE A 188 14.94 5.43 9.60
N GLU A 189 16.11 5.74 10.15
CA GLU A 189 16.47 7.09 10.59
C GLU A 189 16.42 8.08 9.41
N ASN A 190 17.06 7.72 8.30
CA ASN A 190 17.11 8.56 7.10
C ASN A 190 15.71 8.83 6.52
N ILE A 191 14.87 7.79 6.41
CA ILE A 191 13.50 7.96 5.90
C ILE A 191 12.66 8.77 6.89
N ASN A 192 12.76 8.50 8.19
CA ASN A 192 12.04 9.25 9.21
C ASN A 192 12.44 10.74 9.20
N ASN A 193 13.73 11.05 9.16
CA ASN A 193 14.24 12.42 9.09
C ASN A 193 13.79 13.11 7.81
N TYR A 194 13.78 12.39 6.68
CA TYR A 194 13.25 12.90 5.43
C TYR A 194 11.76 13.24 5.56
N PHE A 195 10.93 12.33 6.08
CA PHE A 195 9.49 12.56 6.26
C PHE A 195 9.20 13.72 7.22
N ARG A 196 9.98 13.84 8.31
CA ARG A 196 9.90 14.99 9.22
C ARG A 196 10.23 16.31 8.53
N SER A 197 11.24 16.34 7.66
CA SER A 197 11.62 17.57 6.94
C SER A 197 10.55 18.08 5.96
N LEU A 198 9.61 17.21 5.56
CA LEU A 198 8.53 17.59 4.65
C LEU A 198 7.37 18.29 5.36
N HIS A 199 7.35 18.29 6.69
CA HIS A 199 6.28 18.87 7.51
C HIS A 199 4.87 18.44 7.05
N LEU A 200 4.70 17.14 6.75
CA LEU A 200 3.44 16.57 6.27
C LEU A 200 2.34 16.65 7.34
N TYR A 201 1.07 16.65 6.93
CA TYR A 201 -0.07 16.54 7.85
C TYR A 201 0.07 15.37 8.83
N SER A 202 0.40 14.20 8.28
CA SER A 202 0.73 13.00 9.05
C SER A 202 1.50 12.01 8.20
N TYR A 203 2.30 11.15 8.84
CA TYR A 203 2.89 10.00 8.16
C TYR A 203 2.88 8.76 9.03
N GLU A 204 2.78 7.62 8.37
CA GLU A 204 3.09 6.31 8.94
C GLU A 204 4.25 5.69 8.16
N LEU A 205 5.25 5.22 8.89
CA LEU A 205 6.35 4.42 8.37
C LEU A 205 6.39 3.10 9.13
N GLU A 206 6.04 2.03 8.44
CA GLU A 206 6.19 0.66 8.91
C GLU A 206 7.35 -0.01 8.19
N VAL A 207 8.21 -0.67 8.94
CA VAL A 207 9.32 -1.46 8.41
C VAL A 207 9.25 -2.84 9.00
N ALA A 208 9.24 -3.86 8.15
CA ALA A 208 9.35 -5.25 8.54
C ALA A 208 10.56 -5.88 7.84
N VAL A 209 11.38 -6.57 8.61
CA VAL A 209 12.68 -7.08 8.16
C VAL A 209 12.67 -8.60 8.12
N TYR A 210 13.16 -9.13 7.00
CA TYR A 210 13.18 -10.54 6.69
C TYR A 210 14.62 -11.00 6.54
N ASP A 211 14.86 -12.27 6.81
CA ASP A 211 16.13 -12.95 6.55
C ASP A 211 15.79 -14.11 5.62
N LEU A 212 15.68 -13.79 4.32
CA LEU A 212 15.17 -14.71 3.31
C LEU A 212 16.25 -15.74 2.93
N PRO A 213 15.87 -17.00 2.65
CA PRO A 213 16.80 -17.99 2.16
C PRO A 213 17.36 -17.57 0.80
N LYS A 214 18.63 -17.92 0.56
CA LYS A 214 19.33 -17.60 -0.70
C LYS A 214 18.51 -18.05 -1.91
N GLY A 215 18.23 -17.12 -2.82
CA GLY A 215 17.49 -17.37 -4.06
C GLY A 215 15.97 -17.19 -3.94
N LEU A 216 15.45 -16.88 -2.75
CA LEU A 216 14.09 -16.38 -2.57
C LEU A 216 14.09 -14.84 -2.58
N THR A 217 13.27 -14.24 -3.44
CA THR A 217 13.01 -12.80 -3.45
C THR A 217 11.54 -12.54 -3.16
N PHE A 218 11.20 -11.33 -2.69
CA PHE A 218 9.80 -10.96 -2.51
C PHE A 218 9.03 -11.03 -3.82
N ASP A 219 9.61 -10.54 -4.93
CA ASP A 219 8.97 -10.58 -6.26
C ASP A 219 8.68 -12.03 -6.66
N LYS A 220 9.67 -12.93 -6.54
CA LYS A 220 9.48 -14.35 -6.85
C LYS A 220 8.41 -14.99 -5.95
N TYR A 221 8.40 -14.64 -4.67
CA TYR A 221 7.40 -15.15 -3.74
C TYR A 221 5.99 -14.69 -4.11
N ILE A 222 5.82 -13.40 -4.42
CA ILE A 222 4.54 -12.83 -4.82
C ILE A 222 4.10 -13.44 -6.15
N ASP A 223 4.98 -13.55 -7.13
CA ASP A 223 4.66 -14.15 -8.44
C ASP A 223 4.28 -15.64 -8.33
N GLU A 224 4.90 -16.40 -7.42
CA GLU A 224 4.57 -17.81 -7.15
C GLU A 224 3.31 -17.98 -6.29
N ALA A 225 3.06 -17.09 -5.33
CA ALA A 225 1.89 -17.10 -4.46
C ALA A 225 0.62 -16.59 -5.15
N VAL A 226 0.77 -15.69 -6.12
CA VAL A 226 -0.24 -15.31 -7.11
C VAL A 226 -0.35 -16.47 -8.12
N ASP A 227 -0.80 -17.64 -7.64
CA ASP A 227 -1.37 -18.63 -8.54
C ASP A 227 -2.49 -17.90 -9.31
N LYS A 228 -2.46 -17.92 -10.65
CA LYS A 228 -3.16 -16.95 -11.53
C LYS A 228 -4.69 -16.90 -11.38
N ASN A 229 -5.25 -17.72 -10.50
CA ASN A 229 -6.67 -17.84 -10.18
C ASN A 229 -7.04 -17.40 -8.75
N ILE A 230 -6.09 -16.98 -7.92
CA ILE A 230 -6.32 -16.47 -6.55
C ILE A 230 -5.92 -15.00 -6.49
N ASP A 231 -6.84 -14.15 -6.03
CA ASP A 231 -6.63 -12.71 -5.84
C ASP A 231 -5.75 -12.48 -4.59
N TYR A 232 -4.47 -12.82 -4.69
CA TYR A 232 -3.49 -12.67 -3.62
C TYR A 232 -3.24 -11.18 -3.37
N ASN A 233 -3.78 -10.66 -2.27
CA ASN A 233 -3.65 -9.26 -1.90
C ASN A 233 -2.64 -9.08 -0.75
N TRP A 234 -2.33 -7.82 -0.42
CA TRP A 234 -1.36 -7.52 0.63
C TRP A 234 -1.79 -7.99 2.03
N SER A 235 -3.09 -8.12 2.28
CA SER A 235 -3.56 -8.74 3.50
C SER A 235 -3.17 -10.21 3.53
N ASP A 236 -3.26 -10.93 2.41
CA ASP A 236 -2.78 -12.31 2.34
C ASP A 236 -1.28 -12.38 2.63
N PHE A 237 -0.48 -11.50 2.05
CA PHE A 237 0.98 -11.44 2.30
C PHE A 237 1.36 -11.23 3.78
N GLU A 238 0.71 -10.30 4.48
CA GLU A 238 0.97 -10.00 5.89
C GLU A 238 0.64 -11.19 6.82
N ASN A 239 -0.14 -12.13 6.29
CA ASN A 239 -0.81 -13.20 7.00
C ASN A 239 -0.34 -14.59 6.59
N ASP A 240 0.45 -14.66 5.52
CA ASP A 240 0.96 -15.88 4.95
C ASP A 240 2.14 -16.43 5.76
N GLY A 241 1.88 -17.48 6.53
CA GLY A 241 2.87 -18.12 7.40
C GLY A 241 4.16 -18.55 6.68
N ASP A 242 4.13 -18.77 5.36
CA ASP A 242 5.29 -19.24 4.61
C ASP A 242 6.31 -18.15 4.29
N ILE A 243 5.88 -16.91 4.04
CA ILE A 243 6.80 -15.78 3.97
C ILE A 243 7.09 -15.21 5.36
N GLN A 244 6.06 -15.17 6.21
CA GLN A 244 6.12 -14.51 7.49
C GLN A 244 7.05 -15.19 8.50
N LYS A 245 7.33 -16.49 8.36
CA LYS A 245 8.31 -17.19 9.20
C LYS A 245 9.73 -16.62 9.07
N TYR A 246 10.04 -15.96 7.95
CA TYR A 246 11.34 -15.30 7.71
C TYR A 246 11.40 -13.87 8.27
N ALA A 247 10.28 -13.28 8.68
CA ALA A 247 10.29 -11.98 9.33
C ALA A 247 10.89 -12.12 10.73
N TRP A 248 11.91 -11.32 11.04
CA TRP A 248 12.59 -11.37 12.35
C TRP A 248 12.46 -10.07 13.15
N GLY A 249 12.10 -8.95 12.52
CA GLY A 249 12.01 -7.65 13.17
C GLY A 249 10.99 -6.74 12.53
N TRP A 250 10.48 -5.78 13.30
CA TRP A 250 9.58 -4.74 12.80
C TRP A 250 9.66 -3.45 13.63
N LEU A 251 9.22 -2.36 13.02
CA LEU A 251 9.05 -1.06 13.64
C LEU A 251 7.87 -0.35 12.98
N ARG A 252 7.14 0.44 13.77
CA ARG A 252 6.17 1.39 13.23
C ARG A 252 6.35 2.78 13.85
N ILE A 253 6.53 3.77 12.99
CA ILE A 253 6.65 5.19 13.34
C ILE A 253 5.42 5.93 12.84
N TYR A 254 4.81 6.73 13.71
CA TYR A 254 3.73 7.63 13.42
C TYR A 254 4.20 9.06 13.66
N GLY A 255 4.15 9.86 12.60
CA GLY A 255 4.37 11.30 12.67
C GLY A 255 3.08 12.07 12.49
N CYS A 256 2.93 13.11 13.30
CA CYS A 256 1.87 14.09 13.18
C CYS A 256 2.51 15.45 13.45
N GLU A 257 2.59 16.30 12.43
CA GLU A 257 3.11 17.64 12.64
C GLU A 257 2.17 18.45 13.53
N LYS A 258 2.76 19.22 14.44
CA LYS A 258 2.05 20.21 15.23
C LYS A 258 1.95 21.50 14.41
N ASN A 259 1.21 21.47 13.31
CA ASN A 259 0.95 22.66 12.50
C ASN A 259 -0.26 23.45 13.01
N SER A 260 -0.56 24.60 12.39
CA SER A 260 -1.73 25.45 12.68
C SER A 260 -3.08 24.73 12.46
N ILE A 261 -3.05 23.59 11.79
CA ILE A 261 -4.15 22.62 11.58
C ILE A 261 -3.99 21.47 12.59
N GLU A 262 -3.72 21.86 13.83
CA GLU A 262 -3.37 21.07 15.01
C GLU A 262 -4.42 19.96 15.28
N LYS A 263 -4.53 18.88 14.48
CA LYS A 263 -5.77 18.07 14.47
C LYS A 263 -5.65 16.56 14.34
N TYR A 264 -4.65 15.97 13.70
CA TYR A 264 -4.62 14.50 13.58
C TYR A 264 -4.42 13.85 14.97
N CYS A 265 -3.50 14.35 15.79
CA CYS A 265 -3.46 14.00 17.22
C CYS A 265 -4.73 14.41 17.99
N LYS A 266 -5.49 15.42 17.51
CA LYS A 266 -6.75 15.80 18.15
C LYS A 266 -7.92 14.86 17.89
N THR A 267 -7.84 13.96 16.92
CA THR A 267 -8.85 12.88 16.79
C THR A 267 -8.97 12.08 18.10
N TYR A 268 -7.89 11.99 18.89
CA TYR A 268 -7.90 11.36 20.20
C TYR A 268 -8.49 12.23 21.32
N PHE A 269 -8.70 13.55 21.15
CA PHE A 269 -9.49 14.36 22.12
C PHE A 269 -10.98 14.01 22.13
N GLY A 270 -11.48 13.26 21.12
CA GLY A 270 -12.78 12.60 21.20
C GLY A 270 -12.85 11.50 22.26
N ILE A 271 -11.70 10.99 22.73
CA ILE A 271 -11.61 10.05 23.85
C ILE A 271 -11.81 10.86 25.14
N LYS A 272 -12.97 10.67 25.78
CA LYS A 272 -13.35 11.33 27.03
C LYS A 272 -12.43 10.97 28.20
N ASP A 273 -11.92 9.75 28.21
CA ASP A 273 -10.99 9.24 29.22
C ASP A 273 -9.58 9.78 28.98
N GLU A 274 -9.09 10.57 29.93
CA GLU A 274 -7.77 11.23 29.85
C GLU A 274 -6.64 10.22 29.65
N GLN A 275 -6.61 9.15 30.44
CA GLN A 275 -5.51 8.20 30.43
C GLN A 275 -5.48 7.43 29.10
N LYS A 276 -6.64 7.01 28.59
CA LYS A 276 -6.77 6.39 27.27
C LYS A 276 -6.36 7.35 26.17
N ARG A 277 -6.74 8.63 26.28
CA ARG A 277 -6.33 9.66 25.32
C ARG A 277 -4.82 9.85 25.31
N GLN A 278 -4.20 10.04 26.47
CA GLN A 278 -2.74 10.21 26.57
C GLN A 278 -2.01 8.98 26.03
N ASN A 279 -2.50 7.77 26.32
CA ASN A 279 -1.95 6.54 25.75
C ASN A 279 -2.10 6.47 24.21
N ALA A 280 -3.22 6.93 23.67
CA ALA A 280 -3.42 6.98 22.23
C ALA A 280 -2.48 8.00 21.57
N ILE A 281 -2.44 9.24 22.08
CA ILE A 281 -1.51 10.26 21.61
C ILE A 281 -0.07 9.73 21.63
N PHE A 282 0.35 9.15 22.76
CA PHE A 282 1.67 8.54 22.89
C PHE A 282 1.94 7.48 21.81
N ARG A 283 0.99 6.60 21.50
CA ARG A 283 1.17 5.56 20.48
C ARG A 283 1.22 6.10 19.06
N TYR A 284 0.52 7.19 18.77
CA TYR A 284 0.34 7.72 17.41
C TYR A 284 1.17 8.99 17.13
N SER A 285 2.11 9.32 18.00
CA SER A 285 3.09 10.41 17.84
C SER A 285 4.52 9.92 18.12
N THR A 286 4.84 8.67 17.76
CA THR A 286 6.15 8.06 18.06
C THR A 286 7.30 8.80 17.40
N ALA A 287 7.08 9.42 16.23
CA ALA A 287 8.10 10.23 15.54
C ALA A 287 8.65 11.39 16.40
N ASP A 288 7.82 11.98 17.24
CA ASP A 288 8.18 13.12 18.10
C ASP A 288 9.19 12.75 19.19
N ARG A 289 9.42 11.44 19.38
CA ARG A 289 10.35 10.89 20.38
C ARG A 289 11.55 10.20 19.74
N ILE A 290 11.60 10.11 18.42
CA ILE A 290 12.67 9.46 17.68
C ILE A 290 13.61 10.54 17.14
N HIS A 291 14.73 10.75 17.84
CA HIS A 291 15.74 11.76 17.48
C HIS A 291 17.11 11.16 17.19
N SER A 292 17.26 9.85 17.34
CA SER A 292 18.52 9.13 17.20
C SER A 292 18.29 7.66 16.86
N LEU A 293 19.34 6.99 16.36
CA LEU A 293 19.40 5.52 16.25
C LEU A 293 19.04 4.79 17.56
N ALA A 294 19.42 5.34 18.71
CA ALA A 294 19.11 4.75 20.01
C ALA A 294 17.60 4.77 20.32
N ASP A 295 16.89 5.82 19.90
CA ASP A 295 15.44 5.90 20.05
C ASP A 295 14.73 4.92 19.12
N ILE A 296 15.22 4.80 17.87
CA ILE A 296 14.72 3.79 16.92
C ILE A 296 14.90 2.39 17.50
N ALA A 297 16.09 2.08 18.04
CA ALA A 297 16.38 0.77 18.62
C ALA A 297 15.50 0.45 19.86
N ARG A 298 14.98 1.45 20.56
CA ARG A 298 14.04 1.26 21.68
C ARG A 298 12.65 0.85 21.20
N GLU A 299 12.21 1.40 20.07
CA GLU A 299 10.90 1.14 19.47
C GLU A 299 10.93 -0.08 18.52
N PHE A 300 12.12 -0.52 18.08
CA PHE A 300 12.28 -1.66 17.19
C PHE A 300 12.04 -2.98 17.93
N HIS A 301 11.20 -3.84 17.37
CA HIS A 301 10.75 -5.07 18.00
C HIS A 301 11.28 -6.30 17.25
N LEU A 302 11.91 -7.23 17.97
CA LEU A 302 12.34 -8.53 17.45
C LEU A 302 11.26 -9.59 17.70
N PHE A 303 10.85 -10.34 16.69
CA PHE A 303 9.91 -11.44 16.87
C PHE A 303 10.54 -12.59 17.67
N LYS A 304 9.85 -13.06 18.71
CA LYS A 304 10.33 -14.17 19.55
C LYS A 304 10.36 -15.52 18.83
N ASN A 305 9.38 -15.75 17.96
CA ASN A 305 9.19 -17.03 17.27
C ASN A 305 9.68 -16.99 15.80
N TYR A 306 10.73 -16.21 15.52
CA TYR A 306 11.39 -16.20 14.20
C TYR A 306 11.71 -17.64 13.74
N GLY A 307 11.46 -17.93 12.46
CA GLY A 307 11.64 -19.26 11.86
C GLY A 307 10.46 -20.22 12.03
N LYS A 308 9.39 -19.82 12.73
CA LYS A 308 8.16 -20.63 12.88
C LYS A 308 7.00 -20.01 12.10
N PRO A 309 6.17 -20.81 11.41
CA PRO A 309 4.97 -20.30 10.76
C PRO A 309 4.06 -19.60 11.77
N THR A 310 3.49 -18.49 11.34
CA THR A 310 2.42 -17.82 12.10
C THR A 310 1.12 -18.51 11.73
N VAL A 311 0.48 -19.24 12.65
CA VAL A 311 -0.74 -20.01 12.34
C VAL A 311 -1.97 -19.15 12.64
N PRO A 312 -2.70 -18.64 11.63
CA PRO A 312 -3.84 -17.76 11.87
C PRO A 312 -4.92 -18.45 12.68
N TYR A 313 -5.70 -17.67 13.44
CA TYR A 313 -6.90 -18.18 14.10
C TYR A 313 -8.08 -17.25 13.85
N TRP A 314 -9.26 -17.87 13.74
CA TRP A 314 -10.52 -17.17 13.56
C TRP A 314 -11.02 -16.68 14.92
N ARG A 315 -11.36 -15.40 15.02
CA ARG A 315 -12.10 -14.86 16.17
C ARG A 315 -13.56 -14.65 15.78
N LYS A 316 -14.46 -15.27 16.53
CA LYS A 316 -15.89 -14.94 16.47
C LYS A 316 -16.09 -13.53 17.05
N GLN A 317 -16.67 -12.62 16.28
CA GLN A 317 -17.25 -11.40 16.84
C GLN A 317 -18.63 -11.70 17.45
N ASP A 318 -19.23 -10.70 18.12
CA ASP A 318 -20.54 -10.78 18.77
C ASP A 318 -21.68 -11.17 17.80
N ASN A 319 -21.44 -11.03 16.49
CA ASN A 319 -22.30 -11.53 15.43
C ASN A 319 -21.78 -12.89 14.93
N PRO A 320 -22.54 -14.00 15.01
CA PRO A 320 -22.06 -15.34 14.71
C PRO A 320 -21.62 -15.60 13.26
N ASP A 321 -21.97 -14.69 12.33
CA ASP A 321 -21.59 -14.73 10.92
C ASP A 321 -20.35 -13.85 10.59
N ASP A 322 -19.90 -13.00 11.52
CA ASP A 322 -18.72 -12.15 11.35
C ASP A 322 -17.47 -12.85 11.89
N LEU A 323 -16.93 -13.74 11.07
CA LEU A 323 -15.59 -14.29 11.26
C LEU A 323 -14.57 -13.25 10.80
N VAL A 324 -13.92 -12.58 11.75
CA VAL A 324 -12.83 -11.67 11.43
C VAL A 324 -11.51 -12.43 11.52
N TRP A 325 -10.76 -12.35 10.43
CA TRP A 325 -9.42 -12.88 10.32
C TRP A 325 -8.48 -12.06 11.20
N ILE A 326 -7.72 -12.69 12.10
CA ILE A 326 -6.77 -12.00 12.98
C ILE A 326 -5.39 -12.60 12.82
N ALA A 327 -4.42 -11.74 12.47
CA ALA A 327 -3.01 -12.11 12.49
C ALA A 327 -2.65 -12.53 13.91
N VAL A 328 -1.99 -13.68 14.08
CA VAL A 328 -1.53 -14.07 15.41
C VAL A 328 -0.68 -12.94 15.95
N ARG A 329 -1.03 -12.46 17.14
CA ARG A 329 -0.24 -11.46 17.84
C ARG A 329 1.14 -12.05 18.09
N ARG A 330 2.14 -11.65 17.29
CA ARG A 330 3.50 -12.14 17.44
C ARG A 330 4.11 -11.52 18.68
N GLU A 331 4.56 -12.38 19.58
CA GLU A 331 5.35 -11.92 20.71
C GLU A 331 6.66 -11.30 20.23
N TYR A 332 7.07 -10.25 20.92
CA TYR A 332 8.29 -9.53 20.60
C TYR A 332 9.14 -9.20 21.82
N ILE A 333 10.39 -8.84 21.56
CA ILE A 333 11.34 -8.30 22.53
C ILE A 333 11.88 -7.00 21.92
N PRO A 334 11.88 -5.87 22.66
CA PRO A 334 12.54 -4.64 22.21
C PRO A 334 14.01 -4.89 21.89
N LEU A 335 14.52 -4.32 20.79
CA LEU A 335 15.91 -4.53 20.36
C LEU A 335 16.89 -4.12 21.45
N ILE A 336 16.64 -2.99 22.13
CA ILE A 336 17.48 -2.47 23.22
C ILE A 336 17.77 -3.50 24.33
N ASP A 337 16.87 -4.46 24.56
CA ASP A 337 16.98 -5.48 25.60
C ASP A 337 17.80 -6.71 25.15
N THR A 338 18.37 -6.70 23.96
CA THR A 338 19.00 -7.88 23.35
C THR A 338 20.51 -7.77 23.20
N GLN A 339 21.19 -8.92 23.10
CA GLN A 339 22.62 -8.98 22.81
C GLN A 339 22.96 -8.38 21.43
N LEU A 340 22.03 -8.47 20.47
CA LEU A 340 22.18 -7.90 19.14
C LEU A 340 22.38 -6.39 19.21
N TYR A 341 21.62 -5.68 20.05
CA TYR A 341 21.79 -4.24 20.22
C TYR A 341 23.16 -3.86 20.78
N LYS A 342 23.66 -4.60 21.78
CA LYS A 342 25.01 -4.37 22.32
C LYS A 342 26.09 -4.50 21.24
N GLN A 343 25.92 -5.43 20.31
CA GLN A 343 26.83 -5.62 19.18
C GLN A 343 26.70 -4.50 18.15
N VAL A 344 25.49 -3.99 17.90
CA VAL A 344 25.26 -2.82 17.04
C VAL A 344 25.96 -1.58 17.60
N LEU A 345 25.83 -1.32 18.90
CA LEU A 345 26.52 -0.19 19.55
C LEU A 345 28.06 -0.25 19.40
N GLN A 346 28.64 -1.45 19.35
CA GLN A 346 30.09 -1.61 19.13
C GLN A 346 30.51 -1.30 17.70
N LEU A 347 29.60 -1.38 16.73
CA LEU A 347 29.84 -1.04 15.34
C LEU A 347 29.67 0.46 15.09
N ASP A 348 28.64 1.07 15.68
CA ASP A 348 28.32 2.49 15.53
C ASP A 348 29.40 3.43 16.14
N ASN A 349 30.09 2.98 17.19
CA ASN A 349 31.15 3.74 17.85
C ASN A 349 32.56 3.56 17.20
N LYS A 350 32.64 2.99 16.00
CA LYS A 350 33.88 2.85 15.22
C LYS A 350 33.80 3.68 13.96
#